data_AF-A0A087U0U2-F1
#
_entry.id   AF-A0A087U0U2-F1
#
_cell.length_a   1.000
_cell.length_b   1.000
_cell.length_c   1.000
_cell.angle_alpha   90.00
_cell.angle_beta   90.00
_cell.angle_gamma   90.00
#
_symmetry.space_group_name_H-M   'P 1'
#
loop_
_entity.id
_entity.type
_entity.pdbx_description
1 polymer ?
#
loop_
_entity_poly.entity_id
_entity_poly.type
_entity_poly.pdbx_seq_one_letter_code
_entity_poly.pdbx_strand_id
1 'polypeptide(L)'
;MSISKPSGSKIKRKIADEHRIFQVKWELEYFCCEIKDKIICLICNNTINVPKLYNIKRHYEQHKSKYNNYEGLMREEKLKELKLGVKKQQSMFSKVLQESEAAVHASYVLSELIAKHSKPFTDGDFIKECLMKAGEIVCPGNVKAFQSISLSRNTVAERVTDLAANLSDQIKAKSSSFESFSIACDESTDISGKAQLAVFLRSCDKNFNIFEELLELIPMPGTTTGEDIFTCVFGLLQKYNLPLAKLNSVATDGAPSMTGKNKGFVALLRKKLSEIHGSNIHHMHCIIHQEVLCTKVINMENVLSYIKKVINFIRSRGLNQRQFTAFLSELDSEYSGLSYYTEVRWLSCSKILKQFWDLKEEICQFLKTKNQDIFSFA
;
A
#
# COMPACT_ATOMS: atom_id res chain seq x y z
N MET A 1 -56.79 11.07 62.76
CA MET A 1 -56.92 11.87 61.53
C MET A 1 -55.85 12.93 61.55
N SER A 2 -54.78 12.73 60.79
CA SER A 2 -53.62 13.64 60.75
C SER A 2 -53.31 13.87 59.28
N ILE A 3 -53.62 15.07 58.80
CA ILE A 3 -53.47 15.50 57.39
C ILE A 3 -52.00 15.82 57.15
N SER A 4 -51.34 15.07 56.26
CA SER A 4 -49.98 15.34 55.79
C SER A 4 -49.99 16.35 54.63
N LYS A 5 -49.16 17.39 54.74
CA LYS A 5 -48.94 18.41 53.68
C LYS A 5 -48.19 17.81 52.48
N PRO A 6 -48.49 18.21 51.23
CA PRO A 6 -47.68 17.81 50.07
C PRO A 6 -46.36 18.58 50.05
N SER A 7 -45.25 17.86 49.88
CA SER A 7 -43.95 18.44 49.60
C SER A 7 -43.91 18.96 48.16
N GLY A 8 -43.75 20.28 48.01
CA GLY A 8 -43.54 20.90 46.71
C GLY A 8 -42.24 20.40 46.08
N SER A 9 -42.35 19.59 45.02
CA SER A 9 -41.22 19.17 44.21
C SER A 9 -40.59 20.38 43.54
N LYS A 10 -39.39 20.80 43.98
CA LYS A 10 -38.55 21.74 43.23
C LYS A 10 -38.16 21.08 41.91
N ILE A 11 -38.81 21.50 40.82
CA ILE A 11 -38.41 21.15 39.45
C ILE A 11 -36.95 21.60 39.26
N LYS A 12 -36.01 20.64 39.21
CA LYS A 12 -34.63 20.90 38.80
C LYS A 12 -34.64 21.23 37.31
N ARG A 13 -34.59 22.53 37.00
CA ARG A 13 -34.51 23.05 35.61
C ARG A 13 -33.24 22.54 34.94
N LYS A 14 -33.34 21.92 33.76
CA LYS A 14 -32.20 21.44 32.98
C LYS A 14 -31.65 22.56 32.10
N ILE A 15 -30.34 22.53 31.84
CA ILE A 15 -29.60 23.57 31.10
C ILE A 15 -30.09 23.71 29.65
N ALA A 16 -30.61 22.63 29.06
CA ALA A 16 -31.12 22.59 27.68
C ALA A 16 -32.41 23.40 27.47
N ASP A 17 -33.19 23.65 28.52
CA ASP A 17 -34.53 24.25 28.41
C ASP A 17 -34.52 25.79 28.28
N GLU A 18 -33.36 26.44 28.48
CA GLU A 18 -33.28 27.90 28.67
C GLU A 18 -32.72 28.71 27.48
N HIS A 19 -32.45 28.10 26.31
CA HIS A 19 -32.00 28.80 25.08
C HIS A 19 -31.03 29.96 25.35
N ARG A 20 -30.00 29.70 26.17
CA ARG A 20 -29.10 30.74 26.67
C ARG A 20 -28.06 31.06 25.60
N ILE A 21 -28.34 32.10 24.82
CA ILE A 21 -27.50 32.53 23.71
C ILE A 21 -26.50 33.59 24.19
N PHE A 22 -25.26 33.50 23.71
CA PHE A 22 -24.24 34.52 23.94
C PHE A 22 -24.67 35.89 23.41
N GLN A 23 -24.38 36.97 24.16
CA GLN A 23 -24.73 38.32 23.75
C GLN A 23 -23.47 39.09 23.34
N VAL A 24 -23.46 39.65 22.12
CA VAL A 24 -22.29 40.38 21.57
C VAL A 24 -21.86 41.54 22.48
N LYS A 25 -22.78 42.20 23.18
CA LYS A 25 -22.44 43.25 24.15
C LYS A 25 -21.50 42.78 25.27
N TRP A 26 -21.54 41.50 25.63
CA TRP A 26 -20.66 40.92 26.65
C TRP A 26 -19.20 40.95 26.23
N GLU A 27 -18.92 41.03 24.93
CA GLU A 27 -17.55 41.17 24.46
C GLU A 27 -16.90 42.44 24.97
N LEU A 28 -17.60 43.57 24.89
CA LEU A 28 -17.09 44.86 25.38
C LEU A 28 -17.24 44.99 26.89
N GLU A 29 -18.36 44.51 27.45
CA GLU A 29 -18.63 44.64 28.89
C GLU A 29 -17.65 43.80 29.73
N TYR A 30 -17.33 42.59 29.29
CA TYR A 30 -16.60 41.60 30.11
C TYR A 30 -15.35 41.01 29.44
N PHE A 31 -14.94 41.53 28.27
CA PHE A 31 -13.80 41.01 27.49
C PHE A 31 -13.88 39.49 27.29
N CYS A 32 -15.01 39.00 26.79
CA CYS A 32 -15.18 37.60 26.39
C CYS A 32 -15.61 37.49 24.91
N CYS A 33 -15.60 36.30 24.33
CA CYS A 33 -16.14 36.05 23.00
C CYS A 33 -16.60 34.60 22.89
N GLU A 34 -17.43 34.31 21.88
CA GLU A 34 -17.86 32.95 21.56
C GLU A 34 -17.02 32.38 20.41
N ILE A 35 -16.41 31.22 20.62
CA ILE A 35 -15.61 30.50 19.63
C ILE A 35 -16.00 29.02 19.65
N LYS A 36 -16.51 28.49 18.53
CA LYS A 36 -16.98 27.09 18.40
C LYS A 36 -17.90 26.68 19.57
N ASP A 37 -18.94 27.48 19.82
CA ASP A 37 -19.96 27.28 20.87
C ASP A 37 -19.43 27.28 22.32
N LYS A 38 -18.22 27.82 22.53
CA LYS A 38 -17.62 28.01 23.85
C LYS A 38 -17.35 29.48 24.09
N ILE A 39 -17.70 29.97 25.28
CA ILE A 39 -17.35 31.32 25.70
C ILE A 39 -15.94 31.31 26.25
N ILE A 40 -15.08 32.15 25.69
CA ILE A 40 -13.68 32.30 26.11
C ILE A 40 -13.48 33.69 26.69
N CYS A 41 -12.86 33.77 27.86
CA CYS A 41 -12.38 35.03 28.42
C CYS A 41 -11.13 35.48 27.65
N LEU A 42 -11.17 36.66 27.03
CA LEU A 42 -10.07 37.19 26.22
C LEU A 42 -8.87 37.64 27.07
N ILE A 43 -9.03 37.74 28.40
CA ILE A 43 -7.99 38.18 29.33
C ILE A 43 -7.10 37.02 29.76
N CYS A 44 -7.69 35.86 30.08
CA CYS A 44 -6.99 34.72 30.66
C CYS A 44 -7.13 33.42 29.84
N ASN A 45 -7.82 33.47 28.70
CA ASN A 45 -8.08 32.35 27.79
C ASN A 45 -8.86 31.16 28.40
N ASN A 46 -9.45 31.32 29.59
CA ASN A 46 -10.26 30.28 30.22
C ASN A 46 -11.64 30.18 29.58
N THR A 47 -12.17 28.95 29.51
CA THR A 47 -13.52 28.66 29.02
C THR A 47 -14.58 28.88 30.11
N ILE A 48 -15.65 29.59 29.77
CA ILE A 48 -16.82 29.81 30.63
C ILE A 48 -17.92 28.86 30.16
N ASN A 49 -18.05 27.72 30.84
CA ASN A 49 -18.85 26.57 30.39
C ASN A 49 -20.37 26.79 30.23
N VAL A 50 -20.92 27.89 30.77
CA VAL A 50 -22.36 28.15 30.71
C VAL A 50 -22.59 29.62 30.32
N PRO A 51 -23.31 29.89 29.22
CA PRO A 51 -23.64 31.23 28.71
C PRO A 51 -24.67 31.94 29.61
N LYS A 52 -24.25 32.22 30.84
CA LYS A 52 -25.02 32.95 31.85
C LYS A 52 -24.27 34.22 32.21
N LEU A 53 -24.95 35.36 32.13
CA LEU A 53 -24.42 36.66 32.55
C LEU A 53 -23.80 36.60 33.95
N TYR A 54 -24.44 35.91 34.90
CA TYR A 54 -23.90 35.71 36.24
C TYR A 54 -22.50 35.06 36.24
N ASN A 55 -22.29 34.02 35.42
CA ASN A 55 -21.00 33.32 35.35
C ASN A 55 -19.94 34.18 34.68
N ILE A 56 -20.30 34.89 33.60
CA ILE A 56 -19.41 35.79 32.88
C ILE A 56 -18.97 36.95 33.80
N LYS A 57 -19.92 37.58 34.49
CA LYS A 57 -19.66 38.67 35.43
C LYS A 57 -18.81 38.20 36.61
N ARG A 58 -19.13 37.04 37.20
CA ARG A 58 -18.35 36.45 38.30
C ARG A 58 -16.90 36.16 37.87
N HIS A 59 -16.72 35.66 36.65
CA HIS A 59 -15.39 35.43 36.09
C HIS A 59 -14.65 36.75 35.86
N TYR A 60 -15.29 37.75 35.26
CA TYR A 60 -14.69 39.06 35.02
C TYR A 60 -14.29 39.79 36.31
N GLU A 61 -15.00 39.58 37.42
CA GLU A 61 -14.66 40.20 38.71
C GLU A 61 -13.22 39.85 39.15
N GLN A 62 -12.69 38.69 38.74
CA GLN A 62 -11.29 38.28 39.00
C GLN A 62 -10.26 39.13 38.24
N HIS A 63 -10.69 39.84 37.21
CA HIS A 63 -9.85 40.67 36.34
C HIS A 63 -10.18 42.17 36.48
N LYS A 64 -11.24 42.51 37.20
CA LYS A 64 -11.80 43.86 37.27
C LYS A 64 -10.80 44.91 37.75
N SER A 65 -9.98 44.61 38.75
CA SER A 65 -8.98 45.56 39.29
C SER A 65 -8.03 46.11 38.22
N LYS A 66 -7.76 45.34 37.16
CA LYS A 66 -6.85 45.72 36.08
C LYS A 66 -7.58 46.24 34.84
N TYR A 67 -8.78 45.76 34.56
CA TYR A 67 -9.46 46.00 33.28
C TYR A 67 -10.69 46.91 33.37
N ASN A 68 -11.12 47.31 34.57
CA ASN A 68 -12.25 48.24 34.73
C ASN A 68 -11.89 49.69 34.45
N ASN A 69 -10.59 50.04 34.47
CA ASN A 69 -10.10 51.39 34.22
C ASN A 69 -10.16 51.79 32.73
N TYR A 70 -10.44 50.84 31.84
CA TYR A 70 -10.63 51.12 30.42
C TYR A 70 -12.09 51.49 30.15
N GLU A 71 -12.31 52.70 29.65
CA GLU A 71 -13.62 53.24 29.28
C GLU A 71 -13.61 53.80 27.85
N GLY A 72 -14.79 53.92 27.24
CA GLY A 72 -14.97 54.47 25.89
C GLY A 72 -14.06 53.83 24.84
N LEU A 73 -13.40 54.68 24.03
CA LEU A 73 -12.52 54.25 22.94
C LEU A 73 -11.36 53.36 23.41
N MET A 74 -10.77 53.63 24.57
CA MET A 74 -9.66 52.82 25.09
C MET A 74 -10.10 51.39 25.40
N ARG A 75 -11.36 51.19 25.81
CA ARG A 75 -11.91 49.85 26.06
C ARG A 75 -12.11 49.08 24.76
N GLU A 76 -12.59 49.75 23.72
CA GLU A 76 -12.76 49.16 22.39
C GLU A 76 -11.43 48.77 21.76
N GLU A 77 -10.41 49.62 21.88
CA GLU A 77 -9.05 49.32 21.43
C GLU A 77 -8.48 48.11 22.18
N LYS A 78 -8.66 48.05 23.50
CA LYS A 78 -8.19 46.90 24.29
C LYS A 78 -8.91 45.61 23.90
N LEU A 79 -10.21 45.67 23.62
CA LEU A 79 -10.97 44.52 23.12
C LEU A 79 -10.41 44.04 21.78
N LYS A 80 -10.13 44.97 20.84
CA LYS A 80 -9.52 44.64 19.54
C LYS A 80 -8.16 43.98 19.71
N GLU A 81 -7.30 44.53 20.58
CA GLU A 81 -5.98 43.98 20.90
C GLU A 81 -6.07 42.54 21.44
N LEU A 82 -6.94 42.30 22.44
CA LEU A 82 -7.12 40.97 23.04
C LEU A 82 -7.68 39.96 22.04
N LYS A 83 -8.66 40.36 21.20
CA LYS A 83 -9.19 39.51 20.11
C LYS A 83 -8.11 39.19 19.09
N LEU A 84 -7.27 40.15 18.72
CA LEU A 84 -6.12 39.93 17.83
C LEU A 84 -5.11 38.95 18.45
N GLY A 85 -4.85 39.05 19.75
CA GLY A 85 -3.99 38.12 20.49
C GLY A 85 -4.49 36.67 20.44
N VAL A 86 -5.78 36.46 20.71
CA VAL A 86 -6.41 35.13 20.64
C VAL A 86 -6.40 34.58 19.21
N LYS A 87 -6.73 35.41 18.20
CA LYS A 87 -6.65 35.00 16.78
C LYS A 87 -5.23 34.60 16.37
N LYS A 88 -4.21 35.35 16.79
CA LYS A 88 -2.80 35.01 16.52
C LYS A 88 -2.42 33.66 17.15
N GLN A 89 -2.81 33.42 18.40
CA GLN A 89 -2.57 32.13 19.06
C GLN A 89 -3.26 30.97 18.32
N GLN A 90 -4.54 31.12 17.96
CA GLN A 90 -5.27 30.09 17.19
C GLN A 90 -4.62 29.81 15.83
N SER A 91 -4.18 30.86 15.12
CA SER A 91 -3.50 30.72 13.83
C SER A 91 -2.17 29.98 13.94
N MET A 92 -1.44 30.17 15.05
CA MET A 92 -0.21 29.43 15.32
C MET A 92 -0.49 27.93 15.52
N PHE A 93 -1.50 27.59 16.32
CA PHE A 93 -1.86 26.18 16.55
C PHE A 93 -2.35 25.50 15.27
N SER A 94 -3.18 26.17 14.47
CA SER A 94 -3.63 25.60 13.18
C SER A 94 -2.47 25.38 12.21
N LYS A 95 -1.51 26.31 12.18
CA LYS A 95 -0.34 26.19 11.31
C LYS A 95 0.56 25.01 11.71
N VAL A 96 0.80 24.83 13.02
CA VAL A 96 1.58 23.68 13.52
C VAL A 96 0.89 22.35 13.19
N LEU A 97 -0.44 22.28 13.30
CA LEU A 97 -1.21 21.10 12.90
C LEU A 97 -1.07 20.81 11.40
N GLN A 98 -1.19 21.82 10.54
CA GLN A 98 -1.04 21.68 9.10
C GLN A 98 0.38 21.24 8.69
N GLU A 99 1.42 21.81 9.31
CA GLU A 99 2.81 21.42 9.05
C GLU A 99 3.08 19.96 9.47
N SER A 100 2.50 19.52 10.59
CA SER A 100 2.57 18.13 11.07
C SER A 100 1.86 17.17 10.11
N GLU A 101 0.66 17.53 9.65
CA GLU A 101 -0.13 16.73 8.69
C GLU A 101 0.59 16.60 7.34
N ALA A 102 1.15 17.70 6.83
CA ALA A 102 1.93 17.70 5.60
C ALA A 102 3.17 16.79 5.69
N ALA A 103 3.87 16.77 6.82
CA ALA A 103 5.02 15.91 7.03
C ALA A 103 4.64 14.41 7.05
N VAL A 104 3.52 14.06 7.70
CA VAL A 104 2.99 12.69 7.70
C VAL A 104 2.54 12.27 6.31
N HIS A 105 1.82 13.14 5.58
CA HIS A 105 1.42 12.88 4.21
C HIS A 105 2.63 12.64 3.30
N ALA A 106 3.66 13.48 3.40
CA ALA A 106 4.91 13.30 2.65
C ALA A 106 5.61 11.97 3.00
N SER A 107 5.60 11.57 4.27
CA SER A 107 6.14 10.28 4.72
C SER A 107 5.44 9.09 4.05
N TYR A 108 4.10 9.12 3.93
CA TYR A 108 3.34 8.10 3.20
C TYR A 108 3.68 8.08 1.71
N VAL A 109 3.69 9.24 1.04
CA VAL A 109 3.98 9.33 -0.41
C VAL A 109 5.36 8.78 -0.73
N LEU A 110 6.38 9.15 0.06
CA LEU A 110 7.74 8.65 -0.15
C LEU A 110 7.86 7.15 0.14
N SER A 111 7.18 6.65 1.19
CA SER A 111 7.16 5.22 1.50
C SER A 111 6.48 4.40 0.40
N GLU A 112 5.39 4.93 -0.19
CA GLU A 112 4.73 4.32 -1.35
C GLU A 112 5.68 4.24 -2.55
N LEU A 113 6.44 5.31 -2.83
CA LEU A 113 7.42 5.32 -3.92
C LEU A 113 8.52 4.28 -3.71
N ILE A 114 9.04 4.15 -2.49
CA ILE A 114 10.04 3.12 -2.13
C ILE A 114 9.46 1.73 -2.44
N ALA A 115 8.23 1.44 -1.99
CA ALA A 115 7.58 0.15 -2.21
C ALA A 115 7.31 -0.14 -3.70
N LYS A 116 6.76 0.82 -4.45
CA LYS A 116 6.45 0.67 -5.88
C LYS A 116 7.68 0.36 -6.74
N HIS A 117 8.85 0.86 -6.34
CA HIS A 117 10.11 0.61 -7.04
C HIS A 117 10.90 -0.58 -6.46
N SER A 118 10.27 -1.36 -5.58
CA SER A 118 10.88 -2.52 -4.90
C SER A 118 12.23 -2.17 -4.24
N LYS A 119 12.31 -0.98 -3.64
CA LYS A 119 13.51 -0.52 -2.92
C LYS A 119 13.49 -1.01 -1.48
N PRO A 120 14.67 -1.26 -0.87
CA PRO A 120 14.76 -1.59 0.54
C PRO A 120 14.15 -0.50 1.42
N PHE A 121 13.51 -0.87 2.53
CA PHE A 121 12.96 0.12 3.48
C PHE A 121 14.03 1.03 4.09
N THR A 122 15.29 0.58 4.12
CA THR A 122 16.44 1.36 4.57
C THR A 122 16.74 2.55 3.66
N ASP A 123 16.26 2.56 2.42
CA ASP A 123 16.46 3.68 1.50
C ASP A 123 15.74 4.95 1.99
N GLY A 124 14.77 4.83 2.91
CA GLY A 124 14.14 5.98 3.57
C GLY A 124 15.14 6.88 4.28
N ASP A 125 16.16 6.31 4.94
CA ASP A 125 17.21 7.08 5.62
C ASP A 125 18.08 7.86 4.61
N PHE A 126 18.43 7.23 3.48
CA PHE A 126 19.17 7.89 2.41
C PHE A 126 18.36 9.00 1.72
N ILE A 127 17.07 8.75 1.44
CA ILE A 127 16.17 9.76 0.86
C ILE A 127 16.03 10.95 1.81
N LYS A 128 15.94 10.70 3.12
CA LYS A 128 15.91 11.74 4.14
C LYS A 128 17.15 12.61 4.10
N GLU A 129 18.34 12.01 4.01
CA GLU A 129 19.60 12.72 3.88
C GLU A 129 19.61 13.62 2.62
N CYS A 130 19.18 13.08 1.48
CA CYS A 130 19.06 13.83 0.23
C CYS A 130 18.14 15.05 0.37
N LEU A 131 16.96 14.86 0.97
CA LEU A 131 15.99 15.94 1.19
C LEU A 131 16.55 17.03 2.11
N MET A 132 17.27 16.66 3.16
CA MET A 132 17.91 17.61 4.07
C MET A 132 18.99 18.44 3.34
N LYS A 133 19.87 17.77 2.60
CA LYS A 133 20.94 18.45 1.84
C LYS A 133 20.39 19.40 0.77
N ALA A 134 19.36 18.97 0.04
CA ALA A 134 18.68 19.82 -0.93
C ALA A 134 17.99 21.02 -0.24
N GLY A 135 17.32 20.79 0.89
CA GLY A 135 16.67 21.83 1.68
C GLY A 135 17.65 22.89 2.21
N GLU A 136 18.81 22.47 2.70
CA GLU A 136 19.89 23.35 3.19
C GLU A 136 20.39 24.32 2.10
N ILE A 137 20.46 23.87 0.85
CA ILE A 137 20.98 24.65 -0.28
C ILE A 137 19.88 25.50 -0.94
N VAL A 138 18.74 24.88 -1.27
CA VAL A 138 17.70 25.48 -2.11
C VAL A 138 16.73 26.35 -1.29
N CYS A 139 16.43 25.96 -0.06
CA CYS A 139 15.45 26.66 0.78
C CYS A 139 15.79 26.59 2.28
N PRO A 140 16.90 27.22 2.72
CA PRO A 140 17.43 27.10 4.08
C PRO A 140 16.43 27.51 5.18
N GLY A 141 15.49 28.43 4.88
CA GLY A 141 14.44 28.82 5.82
C GLY A 141 13.42 27.72 6.14
N ASN A 142 13.32 26.67 5.32
CA ASN A 142 12.32 25.61 5.42
C ASN A 142 12.90 24.23 5.78
N VAL A 143 14.19 24.15 6.15
CA VAL A 143 14.87 22.87 6.47
C VAL A 143 14.13 22.05 7.53
N LYS A 144 13.53 22.71 8.53
CA LYS A 144 12.74 22.05 9.59
C LYS A 144 11.55 21.25 9.03
N ALA A 145 10.95 21.70 7.92
CA ALA A 145 9.84 21.00 7.28
C ALA A 145 10.30 19.67 6.65
N PHE A 146 11.51 19.61 6.10
CA PHE A 146 12.08 18.35 5.63
C PHE A 146 12.49 17.48 6.82
N GLN A 147 13.04 18.08 7.88
CA GLN A 147 13.47 17.37 9.10
C GLN A 147 12.32 16.66 9.83
N SER A 148 11.09 17.18 9.77
CA SER A 148 9.93 16.55 10.40
C SER A 148 9.40 15.30 9.68
N ILE A 149 9.76 15.07 8.42
CA ILE A 149 9.28 13.90 7.64
C ILE A 149 9.93 12.60 8.15
N SER A 150 9.21 11.76 8.88
CA SER A 150 9.75 10.48 9.36
C SER A 150 9.94 9.47 8.23
N LEU A 151 11.18 8.99 8.01
CA LEU A 151 11.53 8.03 6.95
C LEU A 151 12.51 6.95 7.43
N SER A 152 12.55 6.68 8.75
CA SER A 152 13.35 5.56 9.25
C SER A 152 12.87 4.25 8.62
N ARG A 153 13.75 3.25 8.51
CA ARG A 153 13.38 1.91 8.03
C ARG A 153 12.07 1.37 8.63
N ASN A 154 11.88 1.53 9.95
CA ASN A 154 10.68 1.05 10.63
C ASN A 154 9.45 1.87 10.25
N THR A 155 9.60 3.20 10.16
CA THR A 155 8.52 4.07 9.70
C THR A 155 8.09 3.71 8.29
N VAL A 156 9.03 3.53 7.35
CA VAL A 156 8.70 3.14 5.98
C VAL A 156 7.96 1.82 5.97
N ALA A 157 8.41 0.81 6.72
CA ALA A 157 7.73 -0.47 6.83
C ALA A 157 6.30 -0.35 7.37
N GLU A 158 6.09 0.44 8.44
CA GLU A 158 4.77 0.73 9.00
C GLU A 158 3.86 1.43 7.99
N ARG A 159 4.34 2.48 7.32
CA ARG A 159 3.57 3.21 6.30
C ARG A 159 3.17 2.32 5.14
N VAL A 160 4.08 1.47 4.66
CA VAL A 160 3.77 0.48 3.61
C VAL A 160 2.72 -0.52 4.09
N THR A 161 2.81 -0.96 5.35
CA THR A 161 1.82 -1.87 5.94
C THR A 161 0.43 -1.22 6.05
N ASP A 162 0.36 0.03 6.50
CA ASP A 162 -0.87 0.81 6.57
C ASP A 162 -1.50 0.99 5.18
N LEU A 163 -0.69 1.32 4.17
CA LEU A 163 -1.13 1.44 2.79
C LEU A 163 -1.70 0.11 2.28
N ALA A 164 -1.00 -1.00 2.52
CA ALA A 164 -1.47 -2.34 2.13
C ALA A 164 -2.78 -2.73 2.84
N ALA A 165 -2.93 -2.40 4.12
CA ALA A 165 -4.16 -2.62 4.87
C ALA A 165 -5.31 -1.79 4.29
N ASN A 166 -5.05 -0.51 3.96
CA ASN A 166 -6.04 0.35 3.32
C ASN A 166 -6.49 -0.18 1.95
N LEU A 167 -5.56 -0.64 1.11
CA LEU A 167 -5.88 -1.28 -0.17
C LEU A 167 -6.74 -2.54 0.03
N SER A 168 -6.38 -3.36 1.03
CA SER A 168 -7.16 -4.56 1.38
C SER A 168 -8.61 -4.21 1.75
N ASP A 169 -8.80 -3.14 2.52
CA ASP A 169 -10.14 -2.69 2.93
C ASP A 169 -10.92 -2.07 1.75
N GLN A 170 -10.25 -1.40 0.82
CA GLN A 170 -10.88 -0.93 -0.43
C GLN A 170 -11.37 -2.11 -1.28
N ILE A 171 -10.56 -3.17 -1.43
CA ILE A 171 -10.97 -4.40 -2.14
C ILE A 171 -12.18 -5.04 -1.45
N LYS A 172 -12.15 -5.17 -0.12
CA LYS A 172 -13.30 -5.67 0.67
C LYS A 172 -14.56 -4.84 0.46
N ALA A 173 -14.46 -3.51 0.49
CA ALA A 173 -15.60 -2.63 0.26
C ALA A 173 -16.19 -2.84 -1.15
N LYS A 174 -15.31 -2.99 -2.14
CA LYS A 174 -15.68 -3.20 -3.54
C LYS A 174 -16.24 -4.60 -3.82
N SER A 175 -15.90 -5.61 -3.01
CA SER A 175 -16.33 -7.01 -3.18
C SER A 175 -17.84 -7.18 -3.40
N SER A 176 -18.64 -6.36 -2.70
CA SER A 176 -20.10 -6.36 -2.78
C SER A 176 -20.64 -6.00 -4.18
N SER A 177 -19.88 -5.22 -4.95
CA SER A 177 -20.25 -4.76 -6.30
C SER A 177 -19.94 -5.78 -7.41
N PHE A 178 -19.17 -6.83 -7.11
CA PHE A 178 -18.80 -7.84 -8.11
C PHE A 178 -19.99 -8.75 -8.39
N GLU A 179 -20.33 -8.95 -9.66
CA GLU A 179 -21.35 -9.91 -10.09
C GLU A 179 -20.75 -11.31 -10.24
N SER A 180 -19.51 -11.39 -10.72
CA SER A 180 -18.74 -12.62 -10.82
C SER A 180 -17.26 -12.35 -10.63
N PHE A 181 -16.52 -13.37 -10.23
CA PHE A 181 -15.07 -13.30 -10.16
C PHE A 181 -14.41 -14.65 -10.45
N SER A 182 -13.11 -14.56 -10.70
CA SER A 182 -12.20 -15.66 -10.94
C SER A 182 -10.93 -15.43 -10.15
N ILE A 183 -10.22 -16.50 -9.83
CA ILE A 183 -8.92 -16.42 -9.17
C ILE A 183 -7.84 -17.12 -9.99
N ALA A 184 -6.62 -16.62 -9.92
CA ALA A 184 -5.44 -17.34 -10.38
C ALA A 184 -4.52 -17.62 -9.18
N CYS A 185 -4.09 -18.87 -9.05
CA CYS A 185 -3.26 -19.33 -7.96
C CYS A 185 -1.94 -19.86 -8.52
N ASP A 186 -0.84 -19.33 -7.99
CA ASP A 186 0.51 -19.76 -8.35
C ASP A 186 1.33 -19.97 -7.07
N GLU A 187 2.01 -21.10 -6.98
CA GLU A 187 2.88 -21.40 -5.84
C GLU A 187 4.33 -21.30 -6.30
N SER A 188 5.12 -20.54 -5.55
CA SER A 188 6.55 -20.44 -5.78
C SER A 188 7.30 -20.49 -4.47
N THR A 189 8.45 -21.16 -4.49
CA THR A 189 9.40 -21.15 -3.38
C THR A 189 10.39 -20.00 -3.57
N ASP A 190 10.52 -19.13 -2.58
CA ASP A 190 11.47 -18.03 -2.60
C ASP A 190 12.92 -18.49 -2.34
N ILE A 191 13.87 -17.57 -2.50
CA ILE A 191 15.31 -17.85 -2.32
C ILE A 191 15.68 -18.31 -0.89
N SER A 192 14.82 -18.08 0.09
CA SER A 192 15.00 -18.52 1.48
C SER A 192 14.42 -19.91 1.74
N GLY A 193 13.87 -20.56 0.71
CA GLY A 193 13.24 -21.87 0.80
C GLY A 193 11.81 -21.83 1.34
N LYS A 194 11.18 -20.65 1.41
CA LYS A 194 9.80 -20.51 1.87
C LYS A 194 8.86 -20.54 0.68
N ALA A 195 7.95 -21.50 0.66
CA ALA A 195 6.86 -21.54 -0.30
C ALA A 195 5.88 -20.40 -0.03
N GLN A 196 5.42 -19.76 -1.10
CA GLN A 196 4.42 -18.70 -1.06
C GLN A 196 3.37 -18.96 -2.14
N LEU A 197 2.10 -18.80 -1.76
CA LEU A 197 0.97 -18.88 -2.67
C LEU A 197 0.53 -17.47 -3.05
N ALA A 198 0.67 -17.12 -4.33
CA ALA A 198 0.11 -15.91 -4.91
C ALA A 198 -1.33 -16.17 -5.34
N VAL A 199 -2.26 -15.31 -4.89
CA VAL A 199 -3.67 -15.37 -5.31
C VAL A 199 -4.07 -14.05 -5.96
N PHE A 200 -4.33 -14.10 -7.26
CA PHE A 200 -4.85 -12.97 -8.03
C PHE A 200 -6.37 -13.07 -8.13
N LEU A 201 -7.05 -11.92 -8.06
CA LEU A 201 -8.47 -11.75 -8.30
C LEU A 201 -8.67 -11.09 -9.66
N ARG A 202 -9.61 -11.61 -10.44
CA ARG A 202 -10.21 -10.93 -11.57
C ARG A 202 -11.73 -10.92 -11.38
N SER A 203 -12.34 -9.77 -11.22
CA SER A 203 -13.78 -9.61 -11.03
C SER A 203 -14.41 -8.71 -12.08
N CYS A 204 -15.72 -8.86 -12.22
CA CYS A 204 -16.56 -8.12 -13.15
C CYS A 204 -17.76 -7.54 -12.39
N ASP A 205 -18.00 -6.24 -12.51
CA ASP A 205 -19.19 -5.60 -11.94
C ASP A 205 -20.39 -5.66 -12.90
N LYS A 206 -21.54 -5.16 -12.43
CA LYS A 206 -22.79 -5.11 -13.21
C LYS A 206 -22.71 -4.30 -14.51
N ASN A 207 -21.72 -3.44 -14.65
CA ASN A 207 -21.49 -2.60 -15.83
C ASN A 207 -20.40 -3.18 -16.74
N PHE A 208 -19.97 -4.42 -16.49
CA PHE A 208 -18.87 -5.09 -17.19
C PHE A 208 -17.50 -4.42 -17.00
N ASN A 209 -17.32 -3.64 -15.93
CA ASN A 209 -16.00 -3.14 -15.59
C ASN A 209 -15.18 -4.28 -14.97
N ILE A 210 -13.98 -4.47 -15.51
CA ILE A 210 -13.02 -5.45 -15.01
C ILE A 210 -12.21 -4.83 -13.88
N PHE A 211 -12.05 -5.60 -12.81
CA PHE A 211 -11.16 -5.28 -11.70
C PHE A 211 -10.19 -6.43 -11.49
N GLU A 212 -8.91 -6.12 -11.52
CA GLU A 212 -7.83 -7.11 -11.39
C GLU A 212 -6.84 -6.65 -10.35
N GLU A 213 -6.58 -7.50 -9.36
CA GLU A 213 -5.62 -7.20 -8.29
C GLU A 213 -4.97 -8.47 -7.76
N LEU A 214 -3.77 -8.33 -7.22
CA LEU A 214 -3.18 -9.34 -6.34
C LEU A 214 -3.88 -9.25 -4.98
N LEU A 215 -4.57 -10.31 -4.55
CA LEU A 215 -5.23 -10.31 -3.24
C LEU A 215 -4.23 -10.45 -2.11
N GLU A 216 -3.35 -11.45 -2.20
CA GLU A 216 -2.36 -11.72 -1.16
C GLU A 216 -1.26 -12.66 -1.67
N LEU A 217 -0.06 -12.49 -1.09
CA LEU A 217 1.01 -13.48 -1.10
C LEU A 217 0.99 -14.18 0.25
N ILE A 218 0.58 -15.45 0.26
CA ILE A 218 0.36 -16.21 1.50
C ILE A 218 1.58 -17.11 1.74
N PRO A 219 2.34 -16.92 2.83
CA PRO A 219 3.42 -17.83 3.20
C PRO A 219 2.86 -19.22 3.58
N MET A 220 3.53 -20.28 3.13
CA MET A 220 3.16 -21.67 3.37
C MET A 220 4.26 -22.36 4.21
N PRO A 221 4.27 -22.20 5.55
CA PRO A 221 5.42 -22.56 6.42
C PRO A 221 5.61 -24.06 6.70
N GLY A 222 4.92 -24.95 5.97
CA GLY A 222 5.00 -26.39 6.16
C GLY A 222 4.94 -27.12 4.83
N THR A 223 3.74 -27.57 4.46
CA THR A 223 3.48 -28.28 3.21
C THR A 223 2.69 -27.42 2.22
N THR A 224 2.75 -27.80 0.95
CA THR A 224 2.01 -27.17 -0.16
C THR A 224 1.03 -28.18 -0.79
N THR A 225 0.37 -28.98 0.04
CA THR A 225 -0.62 -29.94 -0.46
C THR A 225 -1.87 -29.21 -0.97
N GLY A 226 -2.70 -29.90 -1.75
CA GLY A 226 -3.96 -29.31 -2.21
C GLY A 226 -4.91 -28.94 -1.06
N GLU A 227 -4.83 -29.62 0.09
CA GLU A 227 -5.60 -29.30 1.30
C GLU A 227 -5.09 -28.01 1.96
N ASP A 228 -3.78 -27.81 2.02
CA ASP A 228 -3.17 -26.58 2.54
C ASP A 228 -3.58 -25.38 1.67
N ILE A 229 -3.43 -25.52 0.35
CA ILE A 229 -3.78 -24.48 -0.63
C ILE A 229 -5.29 -24.18 -0.56
N PHE A 230 -6.14 -25.20 -0.50
CA PHE A 230 -7.59 -25.02 -0.34
C PHE A 230 -7.92 -24.24 0.92
N THR A 231 -7.31 -24.58 2.06
CA THR A 231 -7.56 -23.92 3.34
C THR A 231 -7.16 -22.44 3.28
N CYS A 232 -5.99 -22.14 2.73
CA CYS A 232 -5.51 -20.77 2.56
C CYS A 232 -6.41 -19.96 1.62
N VAL A 233 -6.73 -20.48 0.43
CA VAL A 233 -7.59 -19.78 -0.54
C VAL A 233 -9.00 -19.60 0.01
N PHE A 234 -9.58 -20.62 0.63
CA PHE A 234 -10.93 -20.52 1.19
C PHE A 234 -11.00 -19.48 2.31
N GLY A 235 -10.02 -19.47 3.22
CA GLY A 235 -9.89 -18.45 4.27
C GLY A 235 -9.68 -17.04 3.69
N LEU A 236 -8.92 -16.92 2.60
CA LEU A 236 -8.72 -15.66 1.89
C LEU A 236 -10.02 -15.12 1.29
N LEU A 237 -10.79 -15.96 0.60
CA LEU A 237 -12.08 -15.56 0.03
C LEU A 237 -13.04 -15.09 1.12
N GLN A 238 -13.05 -15.76 2.28
CA GLN A 238 -13.82 -15.31 3.45
C GLN A 238 -13.32 -13.97 4.00
N LYS A 239 -11.99 -13.79 4.15
CA LYS A 239 -11.37 -12.53 4.59
C LYS A 239 -11.78 -11.34 3.72
N TYR A 240 -11.94 -11.56 2.42
CA TYR A 240 -12.32 -10.52 1.45
C TYR A 240 -13.82 -10.40 1.18
N ASN A 241 -14.67 -11.12 1.92
CA ASN A 241 -16.12 -11.18 1.71
C ASN A 241 -16.50 -11.58 0.27
N LEU A 242 -15.71 -12.44 -0.38
CA LEU A 242 -15.93 -12.93 -1.74
C LEU A 242 -16.78 -14.21 -1.68
N PRO A 243 -18.08 -14.16 -2.07
CA PRO A 243 -18.96 -15.31 -1.93
C PRO A 243 -18.58 -16.39 -2.95
N LEU A 244 -18.43 -17.65 -2.50
CA LEU A 244 -18.15 -18.77 -3.40
C LEU A 244 -19.18 -18.92 -4.54
N ALA A 245 -20.44 -18.54 -4.31
CA ALA A 245 -21.48 -18.54 -5.35
C ALA A 245 -21.13 -17.71 -6.58
N LYS A 246 -20.29 -16.67 -6.43
CA LYS A 246 -19.88 -15.77 -7.51
C LYS A 246 -18.55 -16.17 -8.15
N LEU A 247 -17.90 -17.23 -7.65
CA LEU A 247 -16.67 -17.76 -8.23
C LEU A 247 -16.97 -18.55 -9.50
N ASN A 248 -16.48 -18.09 -10.64
CA ASN A 248 -16.73 -18.70 -11.94
C ASN A 248 -15.57 -19.60 -12.41
N SER A 249 -14.33 -19.18 -12.17
CA SER A 249 -13.17 -19.95 -12.63
C SER A 249 -11.94 -19.82 -11.74
N VAL A 250 -11.08 -20.83 -11.84
CA VAL A 250 -9.78 -20.88 -11.17
C VAL A 250 -8.71 -21.20 -12.20
N ALA A 251 -7.65 -20.39 -12.25
CA ALA A 251 -6.46 -20.68 -13.02
C ALA A 251 -5.33 -21.20 -12.12
N THR A 252 -4.64 -22.26 -12.52
CA THR A 252 -3.48 -22.81 -11.79
C THR A 252 -2.38 -23.26 -12.74
N ASP A 253 -1.16 -23.42 -12.22
CA ASP A 253 -0.02 -23.96 -12.94
C ASP A 253 -0.19 -25.44 -13.35
N GLY A 254 -1.19 -26.15 -12.83
CA GLY A 254 -1.42 -27.55 -13.16
C GLY A 254 -0.63 -28.56 -12.32
N ALA A 255 0.13 -28.11 -11.31
CA ALA A 255 0.85 -29.01 -10.41
C ALA A 255 -0.09 -30.04 -9.73
N PRO A 256 0.42 -31.23 -9.34
CA PRO A 256 -0.42 -32.25 -8.69
C PRO A 256 -1.15 -31.76 -7.43
N SER A 257 -0.54 -30.87 -6.64
CA SER A 257 -1.18 -30.21 -5.50
C SER A 257 -2.36 -29.33 -5.90
N MET A 258 -2.31 -28.73 -7.09
CA MET A 258 -3.38 -27.88 -7.62
C MET A 258 -4.50 -28.71 -8.27
N THR A 259 -4.16 -29.68 -9.12
CA THR A 259 -5.11 -30.34 -10.05
C THR A 259 -5.37 -31.82 -9.76
N GLY A 260 -4.72 -32.40 -8.75
CA GLY A 260 -4.91 -33.80 -8.36
C GLY A 260 -6.39 -34.17 -8.23
N LYS A 261 -6.79 -35.29 -8.85
CA LYS A 261 -8.20 -35.68 -9.04
C LYS A 261 -9.04 -35.70 -7.76
N ASN A 262 -8.45 -36.13 -6.64
CA ASN A 262 -9.15 -36.30 -5.37
C ASN A 262 -8.69 -35.32 -4.29
N LYS A 263 -7.38 -35.03 -4.24
CA LYS A 263 -6.73 -34.22 -3.19
C LYS A 263 -6.15 -32.90 -3.69
N GLY A 264 -6.29 -32.59 -4.98
CA GLY A 264 -5.86 -31.32 -5.53
C GLY A 264 -6.78 -30.20 -5.08
N PHE A 265 -6.22 -29.00 -4.90
CA PHE A 265 -6.96 -27.79 -4.53
C PHE A 265 -8.26 -27.61 -5.35
N VAL A 266 -8.17 -27.72 -6.67
CA VAL A 266 -9.33 -27.53 -7.58
C VAL A 266 -10.41 -28.60 -7.33
N ALA A 267 -10.02 -29.83 -7.04
CA ALA A 267 -10.96 -30.92 -6.73
C ALA A 267 -11.68 -30.67 -5.39
N LEU A 268 -10.93 -30.24 -4.37
CA LEU A 268 -11.49 -29.89 -3.06
C LEU A 268 -12.44 -28.69 -3.14
N LEU A 269 -12.07 -27.67 -3.91
CA LEU A 269 -12.90 -26.49 -4.14
C LEU A 269 -14.20 -26.85 -4.88
N ARG A 270 -14.13 -27.69 -5.92
CA ARG A 270 -15.34 -28.20 -6.61
C ARG A 270 -16.26 -28.96 -5.68
N LYS A 271 -15.70 -29.82 -4.82
CA LYS A 271 -16.47 -30.53 -3.80
C LYS A 271 -17.19 -29.55 -2.89
N LYS A 272 -16.48 -28.51 -2.41
CA LYS A 272 -17.07 -27.48 -1.55
C LYS A 272 -18.18 -26.69 -2.24
N LEU A 273 -18.01 -26.32 -3.51
CA LEU A 273 -19.05 -25.62 -4.29
C LEU A 273 -20.29 -26.47 -4.52
N SER A 274 -20.09 -27.77 -4.79
CA SER A 274 -21.16 -28.75 -4.97
C SER A 274 -22.02 -28.86 -3.70
N GLU A 275 -21.40 -28.82 -2.52
CA GLU A 275 -22.09 -28.87 -1.22
C GLU A 275 -22.98 -27.63 -0.95
N ILE A 276 -22.61 -26.44 -1.46
CA ILE A 276 -23.30 -25.20 -1.10
C ILE A 276 -24.34 -24.78 -2.16
N HIS A 277 -24.02 -24.88 -3.45
CA HIS A 277 -24.84 -24.30 -4.51
C HIS A 277 -25.05 -25.22 -5.74
N GLY A 278 -24.45 -26.41 -5.76
CA GLY A 278 -24.50 -27.31 -6.92
C GLY A 278 -23.84 -26.75 -8.19
N SER A 279 -23.07 -25.65 -8.07
CA SER A 279 -22.37 -25.01 -9.18
C SER A 279 -21.00 -25.66 -9.42
N ASN A 280 -20.60 -25.73 -10.69
CA ASN A 280 -19.26 -26.15 -11.08
C ASN A 280 -18.42 -24.92 -11.43
N ILE A 281 -17.09 -25.05 -11.31
CA ILE A 281 -16.13 -24.03 -11.71
C ILE A 281 -15.30 -24.47 -12.91
N HIS A 282 -15.02 -23.51 -13.77
CA HIS A 282 -14.07 -23.68 -14.85
C HIS A 282 -12.65 -23.68 -14.29
N HIS A 283 -11.89 -24.74 -14.57
CA HIS A 283 -10.46 -24.77 -14.27
C HIS A 283 -9.70 -24.44 -15.54
N MET A 284 -8.81 -23.45 -15.46
CA MET A 284 -7.88 -23.08 -16.51
C MET A 284 -6.48 -23.49 -16.10
N HIS A 285 -5.82 -24.27 -16.97
CA HIS A 285 -4.41 -24.58 -16.80
C HIS A 285 -3.59 -23.45 -17.40
N CYS A 286 -2.59 -22.97 -16.68
CA CYS A 286 -1.64 -21.95 -17.13
C CYS A 286 -1.07 -22.30 -18.51
N ILE A 287 -1.36 -21.44 -19.49
CA ILE A 287 -0.93 -21.62 -20.88
C ILE A 287 0.59 -21.70 -20.99
N ILE A 288 1.32 -20.92 -20.17
CA ILE A 288 2.78 -20.91 -20.21
C ILE A 288 3.34 -22.25 -19.71
N HIS A 289 2.75 -22.85 -18.67
CA HIS A 289 3.16 -24.18 -18.26
C HIS A 289 2.78 -25.25 -19.30
N GLN A 290 1.64 -25.11 -19.98
CA GLN A 290 1.28 -26.02 -21.08
C GLN A 290 2.28 -25.95 -22.24
N GLU A 291 2.70 -24.75 -22.64
CA GLU A 291 3.76 -24.57 -23.65
C GLU A 291 5.05 -25.29 -23.23
N VAL A 292 5.47 -25.16 -21.97
CA VAL A 292 6.63 -25.88 -21.43
C VAL A 292 6.44 -27.39 -21.51
N LEU A 293 5.27 -27.90 -21.14
CA LEU A 293 4.98 -29.33 -21.25
C LEU A 293 5.06 -29.81 -22.70
N CYS A 294 4.59 -29.02 -23.66
CA CYS A 294 4.77 -29.32 -25.09
C CYS A 294 6.26 -29.43 -25.47
N THR A 295 7.14 -28.54 -24.97
CA THR A 295 8.58 -28.65 -25.26
C THR A 295 9.20 -29.95 -24.76
N LYS A 296 8.72 -30.48 -23.63
CA LYS A 296 9.17 -31.77 -23.10
C LYS A 296 8.76 -32.94 -23.99
N VAL A 297 7.62 -32.84 -24.68
CA VAL A 297 7.14 -33.87 -25.62
C VAL A 297 7.88 -33.82 -26.96
N ILE A 298 8.20 -32.62 -27.46
CA ILE A 298 8.91 -32.44 -28.74
C ILE A 298 10.35 -33.00 -28.70
N ASN A 299 10.88 -33.28 -27.50
CA ASN A 299 12.21 -33.87 -27.27
C ASN A 299 13.34 -33.10 -28.00
N MET A 300 13.43 -31.79 -27.75
CA MET A 300 14.52 -30.95 -28.26
C MET A 300 15.80 -31.05 -27.42
N GLU A 301 15.94 -32.06 -26.56
CA GLU A 301 17.03 -32.13 -25.58
C GLU A 301 18.41 -32.15 -26.25
N ASN A 302 18.56 -32.87 -27.36
CA ASN A 302 19.82 -32.91 -28.10
C ASN A 302 20.24 -31.52 -28.60
N VAL A 303 19.30 -30.77 -29.19
CA VAL A 303 19.54 -29.41 -29.71
C VAL A 303 19.77 -28.42 -28.56
N LEU A 304 18.95 -28.50 -27.51
CA LEU A 304 19.06 -27.58 -26.37
C LEU A 304 20.33 -27.84 -25.55
N SER A 305 20.72 -29.10 -25.34
CA SER A 305 21.96 -29.46 -24.66
C SER A 305 23.18 -28.90 -25.39
N TYR A 306 23.20 -29.07 -26.72
CA TYR A 306 24.23 -28.50 -27.58
C TYR A 306 24.33 -26.97 -27.44
N ILE A 307 23.21 -26.27 -27.64
CA ILE A 307 23.15 -24.81 -27.56
C ILE A 307 23.54 -24.32 -26.16
N LYS A 308 23.07 -25.00 -25.09
CA LYS A 308 23.46 -24.70 -23.70
C LYS A 308 24.98 -24.80 -23.51
N LYS A 309 25.64 -25.84 -24.04
CA LYS A 309 27.10 -26.00 -23.92
C LYS A 309 27.86 -24.85 -24.60
N VAL A 310 27.46 -24.47 -25.81
CA VAL A 310 28.09 -23.36 -26.55
C VAL A 310 27.89 -22.03 -25.81
N ILE A 311 26.65 -21.74 -25.38
CA ILE A 311 26.34 -20.53 -24.61
C ILE A 311 27.13 -20.51 -23.30
N ASN A 312 27.20 -21.63 -22.58
CA ASN A 312 27.97 -21.73 -21.35
C ASN A 312 29.46 -21.50 -21.61
N PHE A 313 30.04 -22.00 -22.69
CA PHE A 313 31.44 -21.74 -23.04
C PHE A 313 31.72 -20.24 -23.22
N ILE A 314 30.82 -19.54 -23.91
CA ILE A 314 30.95 -18.10 -24.17
C ILE A 314 30.68 -17.29 -22.90
N ARG A 315 29.64 -17.64 -22.13
CA ARG A 315 29.12 -16.82 -21.02
C ARG A 315 29.69 -17.13 -19.65
N SER A 316 30.04 -18.38 -19.34
CA SER A 316 30.47 -18.76 -17.99
C SER A 316 31.83 -18.15 -17.61
N ARG A 317 32.66 -17.82 -18.60
CA ARG A 317 33.97 -17.19 -18.41
C ARG A 317 33.88 -15.70 -18.73
N GLY A 318 34.10 -14.84 -17.73
CA GLY A 318 34.01 -13.39 -17.90
C GLY A 318 34.92 -12.82 -19.00
N LEU A 319 36.07 -13.46 -19.26
CA LEU A 319 36.94 -13.09 -20.39
C LEU A 319 36.29 -13.39 -21.75
N ASN A 320 35.74 -14.59 -21.93
CA ASN A 320 35.06 -14.98 -23.17
C ASN A 320 33.84 -14.09 -23.43
N GLN A 321 33.07 -13.78 -22.39
CA GLN A 321 31.92 -12.89 -22.52
C GLN A 321 32.35 -11.49 -22.99
N ARG A 322 33.35 -10.87 -22.35
CA ARG A 322 33.84 -9.55 -22.76
C ARG A 322 34.38 -9.55 -24.18
N GLN A 323 35.14 -10.58 -24.56
CA GLN A 323 35.69 -10.71 -25.91
C GLN A 323 34.61 -10.93 -26.96
N PHE A 324 33.57 -11.70 -26.64
CA PHE A 324 32.44 -11.92 -27.55
C PHE A 324 31.62 -10.63 -27.73
N THR A 325 31.35 -9.88 -26.65
CA THR A 325 30.68 -8.58 -26.74
C THR A 325 31.48 -7.59 -27.57
N ALA A 326 32.80 -7.52 -27.39
CA ALA A 326 33.67 -6.67 -28.21
C ALA A 326 33.62 -7.09 -29.70
N PHE A 327 33.71 -8.39 -29.97
CA PHE A 327 33.62 -8.95 -31.32
C PHE A 327 32.30 -8.61 -32.02
N LEU A 328 31.16 -8.73 -31.32
CA LEU A 328 29.86 -8.34 -31.87
C LEU A 328 29.77 -6.83 -32.15
N SER A 329 30.38 -6.00 -31.31
CA SER A 329 30.44 -4.54 -31.52
C SER A 329 31.28 -4.15 -32.73
N GLU A 330 32.36 -4.89 -33.02
CA GLU A 330 33.18 -4.67 -34.22
C GLU A 330 32.44 -5.03 -35.51
N LEU A 331 31.51 -5.98 -35.44
CA LEU A 331 30.66 -6.40 -36.55
C LEU A 331 29.37 -5.58 -36.69
N ASP A 332 29.19 -4.53 -35.89
CA ASP A 332 27.97 -3.70 -35.83
C ASP A 332 26.69 -4.54 -35.62
N SER A 333 26.80 -5.60 -34.81
CA SER A 333 25.69 -6.50 -34.53
C SER A 333 24.59 -5.81 -33.72
N GLU A 334 23.32 -6.12 -34.03
CA GLU A 334 22.17 -5.69 -33.24
C GLU A 334 22.19 -6.24 -31.80
N TYR A 335 22.99 -7.28 -31.53
CA TYR A 335 23.13 -7.90 -30.22
C TYR A 335 24.42 -7.51 -29.52
N SER A 336 24.33 -7.19 -28.23
CA SER A 336 25.50 -6.95 -27.35
C SER A 336 26.05 -8.24 -26.71
N GLY A 337 25.43 -9.39 -26.98
CA GLY A 337 25.83 -10.70 -26.47
C GLY A 337 24.69 -11.71 -26.45
N LEU A 338 24.98 -12.91 -25.97
CA LEU A 338 24.00 -13.99 -25.79
C LEU A 338 23.30 -13.92 -24.44
N SER A 339 22.02 -14.32 -24.36
CA SER A 339 21.30 -14.52 -23.09
C SER A 339 21.72 -15.82 -22.39
N TYR A 340 21.63 -15.87 -21.05
CA TYR A 340 21.91 -17.07 -20.27
C TYR A 340 20.67 -17.94 -20.23
N TYR A 341 20.82 -19.25 -20.39
CA TYR A 341 19.72 -20.19 -20.27
C TYR A 341 19.31 -20.39 -18.82
N THR A 342 18.04 -20.15 -18.51
CA THR A 342 17.49 -20.35 -17.16
C THR A 342 16.27 -21.26 -17.24
N GLU A 343 16.37 -22.45 -16.66
CA GLU A 343 15.27 -23.45 -16.66
C GLU A 343 13.99 -22.93 -15.99
N VAL A 344 14.15 -22.00 -15.06
CA VAL A 344 13.06 -21.42 -14.25
C VAL A 344 12.22 -20.41 -15.04
N ARG A 345 12.76 -19.78 -16.09
CA ARG A 345 12.02 -18.80 -16.90
C ARG A 345 11.65 -19.42 -18.23
N TRP A 346 10.41 -19.89 -18.30
CA TRP A 346 9.85 -20.66 -19.40
C TRP A 346 10.02 -20.01 -20.78
N LEU A 347 9.94 -18.68 -20.86
CA LEU A 347 10.15 -17.91 -22.10
C LEU A 347 11.62 -17.66 -22.47
N SER A 348 12.58 -18.06 -21.63
CA SER A 348 14.01 -17.88 -21.93
C SER A 348 14.49 -18.77 -23.08
N CYS A 349 13.89 -19.95 -23.25
CA CYS A 349 14.27 -20.92 -24.27
C CYS A 349 14.10 -20.35 -25.68
N SER A 350 12.92 -19.80 -26.00
CA SER A 350 12.64 -19.23 -27.33
C SER A 350 13.54 -18.05 -27.67
N LYS A 351 13.75 -17.14 -26.70
CA LYS A 351 14.65 -15.98 -26.87
C LYS A 351 16.09 -16.43 -27.14
N ILE A 352 16.55 -17.46 -26.45
CA ILE A 352 17.90 -18.00 -26.61
C ILE A 352 18.06 -18.70 -27.95
N LEU A 353 17.10 -19.55 -28.34
CA LEU A 353 17.11 -20.21 -29.63
C LEU A 353 17.16 -19.20 -30.77
N LYS A 354 16.35 -18.14 -30.68
CA LYS A 354 16.35 -17.04 -31.66
C LYS A 354 17.70 -16.32 -31.69
N GLN A 355 18.20 -15.83 -30.55
CA GLN A 355 19.50 -15.15 -30.50
C GLN A 355 20.65 -16.03 -31.00
N PHE A 356 20.65 -17.31 -30.66
CA PHE A 356 21.68 -18.26 -31.13
C PHE A 356 21.60 -18.46 -32.64
N TRP A 357 20.39 -18.54 -33.20
CA TRP A 357 20.17 -18.67 -34.64
C TRP A 357 20.59 -17.43 -35.42
N ASP A 358 20.21 -16.25 -34.89
CA ASP A 358 20.53 -14.96 -35.50
C ASP A 358 22.04 -14.71 -35.47
N LEU A 359 22.74 -15.13 -34.40
CA LEU A 359 24.20 -14.99 -34.22
C LEU A 359 25.01 -16.21 -34.67
N LYS A 360 24.42 -17.17 -35.41
CA LYS A 360 25.08 -18.47 -35.67
C LYS A 360 26.44 -18.33 -36.36
N GLU A 361 26.60 -17.34 -37.24
CA GLU A 361 27.81 -17.13 -38.01
C GLU A 361 28.90 -16.50 -37.15
N GLU A 362 28.55 -15.50 -36.36
CA GLU A 362 29.41 -14.80 -35.40
C GLU A 362 29.87 -15.76 -34.29
N ILE A 363 28.98 -16.62 -33.81
CA ILE A 363 29.32 -17.69 -32.86
C ILE A 363 30.35 -18.64 -33.48
N CYS A 364 30.15 -19.10 -34.72
CA CYS A 364 31.11 -19.95 -35.41
C CYS A 364 32.48 -19.27 -35.54
N GLN A 365 32.51 -18.01 -35.97
CA GLN A 365 33.74 -17.24 -36.14
C GLN A 365 34.45 -17.05 -34.80
N PHE A 366 33.72 -16.66 -33.76
CA PHE A 366 34.28 -16.49 -32.43
C PHE A 366 34.85 -17.80 -31.86
N LEU A 367 34.14 -18.92 -31.97
CA LEU A 367 34.64 -20.22 -31.50
C LEU A 367 35.94 -20.62 -32.20
N LYS A 368 36.08 -20.35 -33.51
CA LYS A 368 37.35 -20.55 -34.24
C LYS A 368 38.50 -19.74 -33.64
N THR A 369 38.27 -18.49 -33.23
CA THR A 369 39.30 -17.68 -32.53
C THR A 369 39.71 -18.27 -31.18
N LYS A 370 38.89 -19.16 -30.61
CA LYS A 370 39.14 -19.88 -29.35
C LYS A 370 39.68 -21.29 -29.56
N ASN A 371 40.05 -21.66 -30.78
CA ASN A 371 40.44 -23.02 -31.16
C ASN A 371 39.38 -24.06 -30.73
N GLN A 372 38.11 -23.69 -30.82
CA GLN A 372 36.98 -24.58 -30.62
C GLN A 372 36.25 -24.77 -31.94
N ASP A 373 35.95 -26.03 -32.28
CA ASP A 373 35.01 -26.34 -33.35
C ASP A 373 33.59 -26.24 -32.79
N ILE A 374 32.66 -25.66 -33.55
CA ILE A 374 31.25 -25.65 -33.16
C ILE A 374 30.73 -27.09 -32.98
N PHE A 375 31.23 -28.06 -33.73
CA PHE A 375 30.85 -29.47 -33.58
C PHE A 375 31.43 -30.15 -32.33
N SER A 376 32.41 -29.55 -31.65
CA SER A 376 32.98 -30.14 -30.41
C SER A 376 31.99 -30.16 -29.25
N PHE A 377 30.90 -29.40 -29.35
CA PHE A 377 29.86 -29.31 -28.35
C PHE A 377 28.70 -30.28 -28.57
N ALA A 378 28.63 -30.95 -29.74
CA ALA A 378 27.54 -31.84 -30.17
C ALA A 378 27.26 -32.98 -29.18
#